data_AF-A0A1S9BR81-F1
#
_entry.id   AF-A0A1S9BR81-F1
#
_cell.length_a   1.000
_cell.length_b   1.000
_cell.length_c   1.000
_cell.angle_alpha   90.00
_cell.angle_beta   90.00
_cell.angle_gamma   90.00
#
_symmetry.space_group_name_H-M   'P 1'
#
loop_
_entity.id
_entity.type
_entity.pdbx_description
1 polymer ?
#
loop_
_entity_poly.entity_id
_entity_poly.type
_entity_poly.pdbx_seq_one_letter_code
_entity_poly.pdbx_strand_id
1 'polypeptide(L)' 'MSKTKSISDLVTELQKENERLQSLNKIFIKACKAEFGYDVDTIHKMLEKQRIYEERRAMKQQGNTAPTGAVLQGQPVPEM' A
#
# COMPACT_ATOMS: atom_id res chain seq x y z
N MET A 1 -22.98 34.14 -20.48
CA MET A 1 -24.13 33.22 -20.48
C MET A 1 -23.61 31.81 -20.31
N SER A 2 -23.53 31.31 -19.08
CA SER A 2 -23.26 29.88 -18.84
C SER A 2 -24.46 29.11 -19.39
N LYS A 3 -24.33 28.50 -20.56
CA LYS A 3 -25.35 27.56 -21.05
C LYS A 3 -25.39 26.42 -20.04
N THR A 4 -26.43 26.40 -19.20
CA THR A 4 -26.69 25.30 -18.29
C THR A 4 -26.87 24.06 -19.15
N LYS A 5 -25.94 23.11 -19.05
CA LYS A 5 -26.01 21.86 -19.81
C LYS A 5 -27.30 21.15 -19.44
N SER A 6 -28.00 20.58 -20.42
CA SER A 6 -29.15 19.73 -20.13
C SER A 6 -28.68 18.52 -19.33
N ILE A 7 -29.58 17.93 -18.53
CA ILE A 7 -29.33 16.67 -17.84
C ILE A 7 -28.90 15.60 -18.86
N SER A 8 -29.50 15.60 -20.06
CA SER A 8 -29.12 14.70 -21.14
C SER A 8 -27.67 14.90 -21.61
N ASP A 9 -27.21 16.14 -21.70
CA ASP A 9 -25.84 16.46 -22.12
C ASP A 9 -24.84 15.98 -21.06
N LEU A 10 -25.16 16.20 -19.78
CA LEU A 10 -24.36 15.75 -18.64
C LEU A 10 -24.25 14.23 -18.59
N VAL A 11 -25.37 13.51 -18.78
CA VAL A 11 -25.38 12.04 -18.81
C VAL A 11 -24.54 11.50 -19.98
N THR A 12 -24.65 12.12 -21.15
CA THR A 12 -23.87 11.72 -22.34
C THR A 12 -22.37 11.93 -22.12
N GLU A 13 -21.99 13.06 -21.53
CA GLU A 13 -20.58 13.34 -21.17
C GLU A 13 -20.06 12.33 -20.14
N LEU A 14 -20.85 12.00 -19.12
CA LEU A 14 -20.51 10.99 -18.11
C LEU A 14 -20.31 9.61 -18.72
N GLN A 15 -21.20 9.20 -19.64
CA GLN A 15 -21.08 7.92 -20.33
C GLN A 15 -19.81 7.86 -21.17
N LYS A 16 -19.54 8.91 -21.95
CA LYS A 16 -18.33 9.01 -22.78
C LYS A 16 -17.05 8.95 -21.94
N GLU A 17 -17.04 9.62 -20.79
CA GLU A 17 -15.88 9.58 -19.90
C GLU A 17 -15.70 8.20 -19.26
N ASN A 18 -16.80 7.53 -18.86
CA ASN A 18 -16.74 6.17 -18.35
C ASN A 18 -16.16 5.19 -19.39
N GLU A 19 -16.61 5.27 -20.64
CA GLU A 19 -16.05 4.45 -21.73
C GLU A 19 -14.54 4.72 -21.95
N ARG A 20 -14.13 5.98 -21.88
CA ARG A 20 -12.71 6.36 -21.98
C ARG A 20 -11.90 5.75 -20.85
N LEU A 21 -12.38 5.84 -19.61
CA LEU A 21 -11.72 5.25 -18.43
C LEU A 21 -11.63 3.72 -18.52
N GLN A 22 -12.70 3.06 -18.99
CA GLN A 22 -12.67 1.60 -19.20
C GLN A 22 -11.66 1.19 -20.26
N SER A 23 -11.53 1.97 -21.34
CA SER A 23 -10.52 1.73 -22.37
C SER A 23 -9.10 1.85 -21.81
N LEU A 24 -8.83 2.91 -21.04
CA LEU A 24 -7.54 3.10 -20.37
C LEU A 24 -7.23 1.95 -19.40
N ASN A 25 -8.21 1.49 -18.63
CA ASN A 25 -8.03 0.36 -17.73
C ASN A 25 -7.62 -0.91 -18.49
N LYS A 26 -8.25 -1.18 -19.64
CA LYS A 26 -7.87 -2.33 -20.49
C LYS A 26 -6.44 -2.22 -21.01
N ILE A 27 -5.99 -1.03 -21.40
CA ILE A 27 -4.61 -0.79 -21.85
C ILE A 27 -3.64 -1.01 -20.69
N PHE A 28 -3.96 -0.46 -19.52
CA PHE A 28 -3.15 -0.63 -18.31
C PHE A 28 -2.98 -2.11 -17.94
N ILE A 29 -4.07 -2.88 -17.90
CA ILE A 29 -4.01 -4.32 -17.59
C ILE A 29 -3.11 -5.07 -18.59
N LYS A 30 -3.19 -4.73 -19.88
CA LYS A 30 -2.33 -5.32 -20.91
C LYS A 30 -0.86 -4.94 -20.70
N ALA A 31 -0.58 -3.67 -20.41
CA ALA A 31 0.76 -3.19 -20.14
C ALA A 31 1.36 -3.88 -18.91
N CYS A 32 0.61 -4.02 -17.81
CA CYS A 32 1.08 -4.75 -16.64
C CYS A 32 1.47 -6.20 -16.94
N LYS A 33 0.67 -6.88 -17.75
CA LYS A 33 0.97 -8.26 -18.17
C LYS A 33 2.17 -8.33 -19.12
N ALA A 34 2.34 -7.37 -20.01
CA ALA A 34 3.46 -7.33 -20.94
C ALA A 34 4.79 -7.04 -20.23
N GLU A 35 4.81 -6.10 -19.30
CA GLU A 35 6.03 -5.63 -18.65
C GLU A 35 6.45 -6.51 -17.48
N PHE A 36 5.49 -6.98 -16.69
CA PHE A 36 5.77 -7.75 -15.47
C PHE A 36 5.45 -9.24 -15.59
N GLY A 37 4.76 -9.66 -16.66
CA GLY A 37 4.34 -11.07 -16.84
C GLY A 37 3.17 -11.50 -15.95
N TYR A 38 2.64 -10.61 -15.11
CA TYR A 38 1.57 -10.89 -14.15
C TYR A 38 0.33 -10.05 -14.45
N ASP A 39 -0.85 -10.58 -14.13
CA ASP A 39 -2.06 -9.79 -14.11
C ASP A 39 -2.05 -8.78 -12.96
N VAL A 40 -2.87 -7.73 -13.10
CA VAL A 40 -2.94 -6.62 -12.15
C VAL A 40 -3.34 -7.08 -10.75
N ASP A 41 -4.25 -8.04 -10.62
CA ASP A 41 -4.68 -8.55 -9.31
C ASP A 41 -3.55 -9.27 -8.59
N THR A 42 -2.75 -10.04 -9.33
CA THR A 42 -1.54 -10.69 -8.80
C THR A 42 -0.53 -9.67 -8.32
N ILE A 43 -0.28 -8.60 -9.10
CA ILE A 43 0.62 -7.50 -8.71
C ILE A 43 0.12 -6.84 -7.42
N HIS A 44 -1.16 -6.51 -7.31
CA HIS A 44 -1.74 -5.95 -6.08
C HIS A 44 -1.56 -6.87 -4.87
N LYS A 45 -1.78 -8.19 -5.03
CA LYS A 45 -1.55 -9.16 -3.96
C LYS A 45 -0.09 -9.24 -3.53
N MET A 46 0.85 -9.13 -4.47
CA MET A 46 2.28 -9.13 -4.17
C MET A 46 2.68 -7.87 -3.37
N LEU A 47 2.20 -6.70 -3.81
CA LEU A 47 2.44 -5.44 -3.12
C LEU A 47 1.86 -5.44 -1.70
N GLU A 48 0.65 -5.94 -1.52
CA GLU A 48 0.04 -6.00 -0.18
C GLU A 48 0.77 -6.97 0.75
N LYS A 49 1.18 -8.14 0.24
CA LYS A 49 2.01 -9.08 1.02
C LYS A 49 3.34 -8.45 1.44
N GLN A 50 3.97 -7.70 0.53
CA GLN A 50 5.23 -7.01 0.81
C GLN A 50 5.03 -5.95 1.90
N ARG A 51 3.98 -5.13 1.78
CA ARG A 51 3.61 -4.11 2.77
C ARG A 51 3.41 -4.71 4.16
N ILE A 52 2.62 -5.78 4.27
CA ILE A 52 2.37 -6.49 5.54
C ILE A 52 3.67 -7.07 6.11
N TYR A 53 4.52 -7.64 5.26
CA TYR A 53 5.80 -8.19 5.70
C TYR A 53 6.71 -7.11 6.29
N GLU A 54 6.81 -5.96 5.61
CA GLU A 54 7.61 -4.82 6.06
C GLU A 54 7.10 -4.25 7.38
N GLU A 55 5.79 -4.08 7.53
CA GLU A 55 5.17 -3.65 8.79
C GLU A 55 5.50 -4.60 9.94
N ARG A 56 5.35 -5.92 9.74
CA ARG A 56 5.70 -6.93 10.75
C ARG A 56 7.17 -6.91 11.10
N ARG A 57 8.05 -6.68 10.12
CA ARG A 57 9.49 -6.61 10.33
C ARG A 57 9.85 -5.36 11.16
N ALA A 58 9.24 -4.22 10.86
CA ALA A 58 9.42 -2.98 11.62
C ALA A 58 8.96 -3.13 13.08
N MET A 59 7.80 -3.76 13.31
CA MET A 59 7.30 -4.06 14.67
C MET A 59 8.25 -4.97 15.46
N LYS A 60 8.80 -6.01 14.82
CA LYS A 60 9.78 -6.92 15.46
C LYS A 60 11.09 -6.21 15.81
N GLN A 61 11.53 -5.26 14.99
CA GLN A 61 12.74 -4.49 15.25
C GLN A 61 12.54 -3.50 16.42
N GLN A 62 11.35 -2.92 16.57
CA GLN A 62 11.00 -2.07 17.72
C GLN A 62 10.79 -2.85 19.03
N GLY A 63 10.29 -4.09 18.94
CA GLY A 63 10.14 -4.98 20.11
C GLY A 63 11.46 -5.50 20.68
N ASN A 64 12.56 -5.46 19.91
CA ASN A 64 13.87 -5.95 20.33
C ASN A 64 14.77 -4.86 20.97
N THR A 65 14.26 -3.63 21.13
CA THR A 65 14.97 -2.51 21.78
C THR A 65 14.42 -2.16 23.17
N ALA A 66 13.51 -2.95 23.74
CA ALA A 66 13.12 -2.81 25.14
C ALA A 66 14.17 -3.53 26.02
N PRO A 67 14.92 -2.82 26.88
CA PRO A 67 15.87 -3.47 27.77
C PRO A 67 15.13 -4.32 28.79
N THR A 68 15.42 -5.61 28.79
CA THR A 68 15.02 -6.59 29.81
C THR A 68 15.45 -6.07 31.18
N GLY A 69 14.48 -5.79 32.06
CA GLY A 69 14.75 -5.38 33.43
C GLY A 69 15.20 -6.55 34.32
N ALA A 70 16.15 -6.25 35.21
CA ALA A 70 16.43 -6.85 36.53
C ALA A 70 16.97 -8.31 36.54
N VAL A 71 18.02 -8.69 37.31
CA VAL A 71 17.95 -8.98 38.76
C VAL A 71 19.31 -9.55 39.28
N LEU A 72 19.80 -8.99 40.41
CA LEU A 72 20.57 -9.55 41.56
C LEU A 72 22.11 -9.74 41.65
N GLN A 73 22.61 -9.10 42.73
CA GLN A 73 23.51 -9.57 43.81
C GLN A 73 25.03 -9.66 43.62
N GLY A 74 25.71 -8.83 44.44
CA GLY A 74 26.91 -9.22 45.18
C GLY A 74 28.24 -8.75 44.61
N GLN A 75 28.78 -7.65 45.15
CA GLN A 75 30.23 -7.45 45.20
C GLN A 75 30.67 -6.74 46.50
N PRO A 76 31.89 -7.03 46.99
CA PRO A 76 32.27 -6.87 48.38
C PRO A 76 32.84 -5.48 48.68
N VAL A 77 32.77 -5.10 49.95
CA VAL A 77 33.40 -3.91 50.54
C VAL A 77 34.93 -4.01 50.40
N PRO A 78 35.63 -2.95 49.94
CA PRO A 78 37.04 -2.76 50.24
C PRO A 78 37.21 -1.73 51.36
N GLU A 79 37.97 -2.12 52.38
CA GLU A 79 38.49 -1.27 53.45
C GLU A 79 39.34 -0.12 52.89
N MET A 80 39.17 1.08 53.45
CA MET A 80 40.22 1.86 54.16
C MET A 80 39.56 2.97 54.98
#